data_AF-A0A3C1WM78-F1
#
_entry.id   AF-A0A3C1WM78-F1
#
_cell.length_a   1.000
_cell.length_b   1.000
_cell.length_c   1.000
_cell.angle_alpha   90.00
_cell.angle_beta   90.00
_cell.angle_gamma   90.00
#
_symmetry.space_group_name_H-M   'P 1'
#
loop_
_entity.id
_entity.type
_entity.pdbx_description
1 polymer ?
#
loop_
_entity_poly.entity_id
_entity_poly.type
_entity_poly.pdbx_seq_one_letter_code
_entity_poly.pdbx_strand_id
1 'polypeptide(L)'
;MHRFRHFYFTLLFGALMWLGWTPRLFEFTLLFAFVPLLVMDEDMRQKKKSVWKVFINFYLAFFWWNLFCTWWVANTYSGTHDVSSIVAGAL
;
A
#
# COMPACT_ATOMS: atom_id res chain seq x y z
N MET A 1 -19.48 13.95 2.05
CA MET A 1 -18.87 12.62 2.31
C MET A 1 -17.81 12.24 1.25
N HIS A 2 -16.80 13.08 0.95
CA HIS A 2 -15.80 12.78 -0.10
C HIS A 2 -14.38 12.43 0.40
N ARG A 3 -14.01 12.79 1.64
CA ARG A 3 -12.66 12.48 2.17
C ARG A 3 -12.45 10.99 2.40
N PHE A 4 -13.48 10.30 2.90
CA PHE A 4 -13.44 8.85 3.14
C PHE A 4 -13.32 8.02 1.86
N ARG A 5 -13.73 8.57 0.70
CA ARG A 5 -13.67 7.88 -0.58
C ARG A 5 -12.23 7.58 -1.01
N HIS A 6 -11.32 8.56 -0.89
CA HIS A 6 -9.91 8.33 -1.25
C HIS A 6 -9.24 7.35 -0.29
N PHE A 7 -9.58 7.40 1.01
CA PHE A 7 -9.07 6.44 1.99
C PHE A 7 -9.44 5.00 1.62
N TYR A 8 -10.70 4.76 1.25
CA TYR A 8 -11.15 3.44 0.79
C TYR A 8 -10.37 2.97 -0.45
N PHE A 9 -10.12 3.84 -1.43
CA PHE A 9 -9.32 3.49 -2.60
C PHE A 9 -7.86 3.14 -2.25
N THR A 10 -7.23 3.88 -1.35
CA THR A 10 -5.86 3.56 -0.90
C THR A 10 -5.77 2.23 -0.17
N LEU A 11 -6.77 1.90 0.66
CA LEU A 11 -6.84 0.62 1.36
C LEU A 11 -7.06 -0.54 0.38
N LEU A 12 -7.97 -0.34 -0.59
CA LEU A 12 -8.32 -1.32 -1.60
C LEU A 12 -7.13 -1.59 -2.54
N PHE A 13 -6.38 -0.56 -2.94
CA PHE A 13 -5.10 -0.71 -3.64
C PHE A 13 -4.15 -1.62 -2.86
N GLY A 14 -3.92 -1.34 -1.57
CA GLY A 14 -3.02 -2.12 -0.73
C GLY A 14 -3.45 -3.58 -0.61
N ALA A 15 -4.75 -3.84 -0.43
CA ALA A 15 -5.30 -5.19 -0.30
C ALA A 15 -5.21 -5.99 -1.61
N LEU A 16 -5.50 -5.38 -2.76
CA LEU A 16 -5.34 -6.06 -4.06
C LEU A 16 -3.87 -6.34 -4.38
N MET A 17 -2.98 -5.38 -4.09
CA MET A 17 -1.53 -5.60 -4.26
C MET A 17 -1.03 -6.74 -3.38
N TRP A 18 -1.53 -6.85 -2.14
CA TRP A 18 -1.21 -7.95 -1.25
C TRP A 18 -1.69 -9.31 -1.77
N LEU A 19 -2.91 -9.37 -2.32
CA LEU A 19 -3.43 -10.59 -2.96
C LEU A 19 -2.57 -11.02 -4.17
N GLY A 20 -2.13 -10.04 -4.97
CA GLY A 20 -1.26 -10.28 -6.12
C GLY A 20 0.17 -10.70 -5.78
N TRP A 21 0.62 -10.49 -4.55
CA TRP A 21 1.94 -10.94 -4.07
C TRP A 21 2.02 -12.47 -3.89
N THR A 22 0.89 -13.18 -3.92
CA THR A 22 0.88 -14.64 -3.78
C THR A 22 1.37 -15.35 -5.06
N PRO A 23 2.44 -16.18 -5.00
CA PRO A 23 3.28 -16.51 -6.15
C PRO A 23 2.71 -17.55 -7.15
N ARG A 24 1.39 -17.80 -7.22
CA ARG A 24 0.87 -18.90 -8.06
C ARG A 24 -0.42 -18.66 -8.83
N LEU A 25 -1.28 -17.70 -8.46
CA LEU A 25 -2.63 -17.63 -9.06
C LEU A 25 -3.19 -16.21 -9.31
N PHE A 26 -2.57 -15.16 -8.76
CA PHE A 26 -3.19 -13.82 -8.72
C PHE A 26 -2.31 -12.69 -9.26
N GLU A 27 -1.33 -12.98 -10.11
CA GLU A 27 -0.43 -11.97 -10.68
C GLU A 27 -1.19 -10.88 -11.45
N PHE A 28 -2.27 -11.24 -12.15
CA PHE A 28 -3.15 -10.28 -12.83
C PHE A 28 -3.87 -9.33 -11.86
N THR A 29 -4.04 -9.72 -10.59
CA THR A 29 -4.62 -8.85 -9.56
C THR A 29 -3.76 -7.62 -9.31
N LEU A 30 -2.44 -7.68 -9.58
CA LEU A 30 -1.56 -6.50 -9.52
C LEU A 30 -1.97 -5.43 -10.54
N LEU A 31 -2.34 -5.84 -11.76
CA LEU A 31 -2.83 -4.91 -12.78
C LEU A 31 -4.16 -4.28 -12.34
N PHE A 32 -5.06 -5.08 -11.77
CA PHE A 32 -6.33 -4.57 -11.23
C PHE A 32 -6.13 -3.68 -10.00
N ALA A 33 -5.07 -3.89 -9.22
CA ALA A 33 -4.75 -3.05 -8.08
C ALA A 33 -4.47 -1.60 -8.51
N PHE A 34 -3.91 -1.36 -9.70
CA PHE A 34 -3.70 0.00 -10.21
C PHE A 34 -4.99 0.75 -10.54
N VAL A 35 -6.10 0.05 -10.84
CA VAL A 35 -7.38 0.67 -11.20
C VAL A 35 -7.90 1.64 -10.13
N PRO A 36 -8.08 1.26 -8.84
CA PRO A 36 -8.52 2.19 -7.80
C PRO A 36 -7.55 3.35 -7.58
N LEU A 37 -6.25 3.15 -7.79
CA LEU A 37 -5.23 4.19 -7.67
C LEU A 37 -5.36 5.24 -8.78
N LEU A 38 -5.57 4.80 -10.02
CA LEU A 38 -5.77 5.67 -11.18
C LEU A 38 -7.10 6.44 -11.10
N VAL A 39 -8.18 5.78 -10.65
CA VAL A 39 -9.47 6.43 -10.42
C VAL A 39 -9.35 7.54 -9.38
N MET A 40 -8.58 7.31 -8.31
CA MET A 40 -8.31 8.34 -7.31
C MET A 40 -7.51 9.52 -7.89
N ASP A 41 -6.49 9.26 -8.71
CA ASP A 41 -5.69 10.33 -9.34
C ASP A 41 -6.55 11.21 -10.25
N GLU A 42 -7.37 10.59 -11.10
CA GLU A 42 -8.29 11.28 -12.01
C GLU A 42 -9.29 12.18 -11.24
N ASP A 43 -9.90 11.63 -10.18
CA ASP A 43 -10.78 12.38 -9.27
C ASP A 43 -10.08 13.61 -8.65
N MET A 44 -8.79 13.50 -8.31
CA MET A 44 -8.00 14.57 -7.72
C MET A 44 -7.58 15.61 -8.74
N ARG A 45 -7.24 15.20 -9.97
CA ARG A 45 -6.94 16.08 -11.10
C ARG A 45 -8.16 16.91 -11.49
N GLN A 46 -9.33 16.29 -11.63
CA GLN A 46 -10.59 16.99 -11.95
C GLN A 46 -10.95 18.03 -10.89
N LYS A 47 -10.67 17.75 -9.62
CA LYS A 47 -10.89 18.69 -8.49
C LYS A 47 -9.75 19.69 -8.31
N LYS A 48 -8.82 19.80 -9.27
CA LYS A 48 -7.64 20.67 -9.25
C LYS A 48 -6.92 20.64 -7.90
N LYS A 49 -6.80 19.44 -7.30
CA LYS A 49 -6.10 19.29 -6.03
C LYS A 49 -4.61 19.55 -6.24
N SER A 50 -3.96 20.12 -5.23
CA SER A 50 -2.51 20.31 -5.23
C SER A 50 -1.79 18.98 -5.46
N VAL A 51 -0.74 19.01 -6.27
CA VAL A 51 0.17 17.87 -6.51
C VAL A 51 0.65 17.24 -5.21
N TRP A 52 0.88 18.06 -4.17
CA TRP A 52 1.28 17.57 -2.85
C TRP A 52 0.24 16.65 -2.22
N LYS A 53 -1.06 16.95 -2.39
CA LYS A 53 -2.13 16.09 -1.90
C LYS A 53 -2.17 14.77 -2.66
N VAL A 54 -1.97 14.78 -3.97
CA VAL A 54 -1.90 13.56 -4.77
C VAL A 54 -0.76 12.69 -4.27
N PHE A 55 0.43 13.29 -4.09
CA PHE A 55 1.60 12.60 -3.57
C PHE A 55 1.37 11.95 -2.20
N ILE A 56 0.76 12.65 -1.23
CA ILE A 56 0.41 12.04 0.07
C ILE A 56 -0.48 10.81 -0.11
N ASN A 57 -1.52 10.89 -0.95
CA ASN A 57 -2.47 9.79 -1.10
C ASN A 57 -1.81 8.57 -1.76
N PHE A 58 -0.94 8.79 -2.76
CA PHE A 58 -0.14 7.72 -3.34
C PHE A 58 0.81 7.11 -2.30
N TYR A 59 1.52 7.94 -1.53
CA TYR A 59 2.37 7.47 -0.45
C TYR A 59 1.59 6.63 0.57
N LEU A 60 0.38 7.06 0.94
CA LEU A 60 -0.50 6.31 1.84
C LEU A 60 -0.90 4.96 1.25
N ALA A 61 -1.18 4.89 -0.04
CA ALA A 61 -1.51 3.63 -0.73
C ALA A 61 -0.34 2.63 -0.69
N PHE A 62 0.88 3.10 -0.99
CA PHE A 62 2.08 2.27 -0.91
C PHE A 62 2.46 1.91 0.53
N PHE A 63 2.14 2.77 1.50
CA PHE A 63 2.30 2.46 2.91
C PHE A 63 1.37 1.31 3.35
N TRP A 64 0.09 1.34 2.95
CA TRP A 64 -0.83 0.23 3.23
C TRP A 64 -0.39 -1.06 2.58
N TRP A 65 0.04 -1.00 1.31
CA TRP A 65 0.61 -2.16 0.64
C TRP A 65 1.82 -2.73 1.39
N ASN A 66 2.78 -1.87 1.78
CA ASN A 66 3.93 -2.30 2.58
C ASN A 66 3.48 -2.97 3.88
N LEU A 67 2.57 -2.36 4.63
CA LEU A 67 2.06 -2.91 5.88
C LEU A 67 1.47 -4.32 5.68
N PHE A 68 0.70 -4.53 4.60
CA PHE A 68 0.14 -5.86 4.28
C PHE A 68 1.18 -6.86 3.77
N CYS A 69 2.23 -6.42 3.07
CA CYS A 69 3.27 -7.31 2.55
C CYS A 69 4.36 -7.64 3.57
N THR A 70 4.61 -6.79 4.58
CA THR A 70 5.74 -6.94 5.52
C THR A 70 5.30 -7.24 6.96
N TRP A 71 4.01 -7.39 7.25
CA TRP A 71 3.54 -7.76 8.60
C TRP A 71 4.20 -9.03 9.14
N TRP A 72 4.52 -10.01 8.28
CA TRP A 72 5.19 -11.25 8.68
C TRP A 72 6.64 -11.02 9.14
N VAL A 73 7.32 -9.99 8.62
CA VAL A 73 8.68 -9.62 9.03
C VAL A 73 8.69 -9.17 10.51
N ALA A 74 7.67 -8.41 10.91
CA ALA A 74 7.51 -8.03 12.32
C ALA A 74 7.25 -9.24 13.23
N ASN A 75 6.53 -10.25 12.74
CA ASN A 75 6.29 -11.49 13.48
C ASN A 75 7.57 -12.34 13.63
N THR A 76 8.46 -12.31 12.64
CA THR A 76 9.79 -12.96 12.77
C THR A 76 10.69 -12.25 13.77
N TYR A 77 10.60 -10.93 13.88
CA TYR A 77 11.36 -10.14 14.87
C TYR A 77 10.91 -10.42 16.32
N SER A 78 9.61 -10.54 16.57
CA SER A 78 9.09 -10.80 17.92
C SER A 78 9.45 -12.17 18.51
N GLY A 79 9.96 -13.10 17.70
CA GLY A 79 10.40 -14.43 18.15
C GLY A 79 11.86 -14.49 18.61
N THR A 80 12.68 -13.51 18.25
CA THR A 80 14.11 -13.42 18.60
C THR A 80 14.37 -12.10 19.30
N HIS A 81 14.56 -12.12 20.61
CA HIS A 81 14.88 -10.95 21.44
C HIS A 81 16.34 -10.47 21.25
N ASP A 82 16.84 -10.46 20.02
CA ASP A 82 18.26 -10.30 19.74
C ASP A 82 18.52 -9.01 18.96
N VAL A 83 19.37 -8.14 19.52
CA VAL A 83 19.75 -6.82 19.00
C VAL A 83 20.33 -6.88 17.56
N SER A 84 20.79 -8.06 17.13
CA SER A 84 21.29 -8.34 15.78
C SER A 84 20.23 -8.17 14.68
N SER A 85 18.96 -8.44 15.00
CA SER A 85 17.85 -8.32 14.05
C SER A 85 17.47 -6.86 13.76
N ILE A 86 17.76 -5.93 14.67
CA ILE A 86 17.60 -4.48 14.46
C ILE A 86 18.63 -3.96 13.44
N VAL A 87 19.87 -4.45 13.53
CA VAL A 87 20.96 -4.07 12.62
C VAL A 87 20.75 -4.70 11.24
N ALA A 88 20.27 -5.94 11.17
CA ALA A 88 20.00 -6.63 9.91
C ALA A 88 18.79 -6.05 9.16
N GLY A 89 17.82 -5.44 9.83
CA GLY A 89 16.70 -4.73 9.21
C GLY A 89 16.99 -3.28 8.81
N ALA A 90 18.13 -2.73 9.24
CA ALA A 90 18.54 -1.35 8.98
C ALA A 90 19.64 -1.20 7.90
N LEU A 91 20.22 -2.31 7.45
CA LEU A 91 21.14 -2.41 6.31
C LEU A 91 20.39 -2.92 5.07
#